data_AF-A0A916PHS5-F1
#
_entry.id   AF-A0A916PHS5-F1
#
_cell.length_a   1.000
_cell.length_b   1.000
_cell.length_c   1.000
_cell.angle_alpha   90.00
_cell.angle_beta   90.00
_cell.angle_gamma   90.00
#
_symmetry.space_group_name_H-M   'P 1'
#
loop_
_entity.id
_entity.type
_entity.pdbx_description
1 polymer ?
#
loop_
_entity_poly.entity_id
_entity_poly.type
_entity_poly.pdbx_seq_one_letter_code
_entity_poly.pdbx_strand_id
1 'polypeptide(L)' 'MWCHRQVNFDDWVLYSTSSPVAADSRGLGSGHFFDRSGKLIATVVQEGVLKYFPATPDSAAGRS' A
#
# COMPACT_ATOMS: atom_id res chain seq x y z
N MET A 1 2.77 6.06 -11.49
CA MET A 1 2.93 4.65 -11.90
C MET A 1 3.63 4.64 -13.24
N TRP A 2 4.57 3.72 -13.42
CA TRP A 2 5.27 3.51 -14.68
C TRP A 2 5.09 2.06 -15.11
N CYS A 3 4.49 1.86 -16.27
CA CYS A 3 4.28 0.55 -16.86
C CYS A 3 5.43 0.24 -17.82
N HIS A 4 6.20 -0.79 -17.52
CA HIS A 4 7.34 -1.23 -18.33
C HIS A 4 6.95 -2.28 -19.36
N ARG A 5 5.88 -3.04 -19.08
CA ARG A 5 5.38 -4.15 -19.90
C ARG A 5 3.86 -4.25 -19.80
N GLN A 6 3.25 -4.94 -20.77
CA GLN A 6 1.86 -5.35 -20.66
C GLN A 6 1.70 -6.35 -19.53
N VAL A 7 0.58 -6.26 -18.82
CA VAL A 7 0.18 -7.22 -17.80
C VAL A 7 -0.76 -8.24 -18.44
N ASN A 8 -0.53 -9.51 -18.14
CA ASN A 8 -1.50 -10.56 -18.40
C ASN A 8 -2.38 -10.69 -17.15
N PHE A 9 -3.66 -10.34 -17.27
CA PHE A 9 -4.61 -10.41 -16.16
C PHE A 9 -5.15 -11.83 -15.89
N ASP A 10 -4.85 -12.79 -16.77
CA ASP A 10 -5.25 -14.19 -16.60
C ASP A 10 -4.24 -14.98 -15.76
N ASP A 11 -3.13 -14.37 -15.35
CA ASP A 11 -2.11 -14.99 -14.49
C ASP A 11 -1.81 -14.13 -13.25
N TRP A 12 -1.17 -14.74 -12.27
CA TRP A 12 -0.80 -14.11 -11.02
C TRP A 12 0.35 -13.11 -11.20
N VAL A 13 0.23 -12.01 -10.47
CA VAL A 13 1.26 -10.98 -10.35
C VAL A 13 1.65 -10.83 -8.89
N LEU A 14 2.95 -10.79 -8.61
CA LEU A 14 3.46 -10.43 -7.29
C LEU A 14 3.51 -8.90 -7.18
N TYR A 15 2.86 -8.35 -6.16
CA TYR A 15 3.04 -6.95 -5.77
C TYR A 15 3.91 -6.86 -4.52
N SER A 16 5.16 -6.41 -4.69
CA SER A 16 6.11 -6.20 -3.59
C SER A 16 6.14 -4.73 -3.21
N THR A 17 5.90 -4.41 -1.95
CA THR A 17 5.80 -3.03 -1.45
C THR A 17 6.76 -2.78 -0.30
N SER A 18 7.25 -1.55 -0.22
CA SER A 18 8.01 -1.04 0.93
C SER A 18 7.56 0.39 1.26
N SER A 19 7.68 0.76 2.53
CA SER A 19 7.42 2.12 3.00
C SER A 19 8.67 2.64 3.70
N PRO A 20 9.45 3.53 3.06
CA PRO A 20 10.65 4.08 3.69
C PRO A 20 10.33 5.15 4.74
N VAL A 21 9.15 5.79 4.70
CA VAL A 21 8.82 6.90 5.61
C VAL A 21 7.33 7.02 5.91
N ALA A 22 7.03 7.30 7.18
CA ALA A 22 5.76 7.81 7.66
C ALA A 22 6.03 8.96 8.64
N ALA A 23 5.73 10.20 8.23
CA ALA A 23 6.01 11.41 8.98
C ALA A 23 5.00 12.51 8.61
N ASP A 24 4.79 13.49 9.49
CA ASP A 24 3.94 14.66 9.23
C ASP A 24 2.54 14.33 8.70
N SER A 25 1.91 13.28 9.24
CA SER A 25 0.61 12.77 8.80
C SER A 25 0.59 12.32 7.33
N ARG A 26 1.74 11.93 6.78
CA ARG A 26 1.93 11.44 5.42
C ARG A 26 2.73 10.14 5.44
N GLY A 27 2.44 9.25 4.51
CA GLY A 27 3.20 8.02 4.29
C GLY A 27 3.58 7.90 2.82
N LEU A 28 4.85 7.62 2.54
CA LEU A 28 5.32 7.32 1.19
C LEU A 28 5.46 5.80 1.04
N GLY A 29 4.73 5.23 0.10
CA GLY A 29 4.86 3.83 -0.31
C GLY A 29 5.49 3.73 -1.69
N SER A 30 6.34 2.74 -1.87
CA SER A 30 6.83 2.32 -3.18
C SER A 30 6.50 0.85 -3.42
N GLY A 31 6.38 0.45 -4.68
CA GLY A 31 6.08 -0.92 -5.02
C GLY A 31 6.44 -1.32 -6.44
N HIS A 32 6.57 -2.62 -6.64
CA HIS A 32 6.95 -3.24 -7.90
C HIS A 32 6.03 -4.42 -8.19
N PHE A 33 5.51 -4.48 -9.40
CA PHE A 33 4.71 -5.61 -9.89
C PHE A 33 5.60 -6.54 -10.72
N PHE A 34 5.56 -7.84 -10.45
CA PHE A 34 6.31 -8.86 -11.19
C PHE A 34 5.39 -9.96 -11.72
N ASP A 35 5.65 -10.44 -12.94
CA ASP A 35 4.99 -11.65 -13.45
C ASP A 35 5.51 -12.92 -12.73
N ARG A 36 4.89 -14.06 -12.99
CA ARG A 36 5.29 -15.36 -12.43
C ARG A 36 6.73 -15.77 -12.78
N SER A 37 7.29 -15.24 -13.86
CA SER A 37 8.68 -15.46 -14.26
C SER A 37 9.67 -14.51 -13.57
N GLY A 38 9.18 -13.58 -12.73
CA GLY A 38 9.98 -12.60 -12.01
C GLY A 38 10.31 -11.34 -12.81
N LYS A 39 9.68 -11.10 -13.98
CA LYS A 39 9.94 -9.88 -14.75
C LYS A 39 9.15 -8.70 -14.20
N LEU A 40 9.82 -7.57 -14.06
CA LEU A 40 9.21 -6.31 -13.65
C LEU A 40 8.21 -5.81 -14.70
N ILE A 41 6.94 -5.68 -14.29
CA ILE A 41 5.83 -5.17 -15.10
C ILE A 41 5.65 -3.67 -14.89
N ALA A 42 5.63 -3.22 -13.64
CA ALA A 42 5.36 -1.82 -13.31
C ALA A 42 6.00 -1.40 -11.99
N THR A 43 6.31 -0.10 -11.90
CA THR A 43 6.77 0.57 -10.68
C THR A 43 5.70 1.56 -10.20
N VAL A 44 5.43 1.56 -8.90
CA VAL A 44 4.48 2.45 -8.24
C VAL A 44 5.19 3.24 -7.16
N VAL A 45 4.85 4.52 -7.07
CA VAL A 45 5.10 5.36 -5.90
C VAL A 45 3.78 6.01 -5.55
N GLN A 46 3.42 6.01 -4.28
CA GLN A 46 2.20 6.61 -3.77
C GLN A 46 2.50 7.33 -2.47
N GLU A 47 1.94 8.53 -2.32
CA GLU A 47 1.90 9.23 -1.04
C GLU A 47 0.46 9.25 -0.54
N GLY A 48 0.27 8.97 0.75
CA GLY A 48 -1.04 8.94 1.40
C GLY A 48 -1.08 9.79 2.67
N VAL A 49 -2.25 10.30 3.01
CA VAL A 49 -2.48 10.97 4.30
C VAL A 49 -2.76 9.91 5.37
N LEU A 50 -2.05 9.99 6.48
CA LEU A 50 -2.24 9.15 7.66
C LEU A 50 -3.03 9.92 8.71
N LYS A 51 -4.18 9.39 9.14
CA LYS A 51 -5.00 9.94 10.21
C LYS A 51 -5.10 8.95 11.36
N TYR A 52 -4.75 9.38 12.56
CA TYR A 52 -4.98 8.62 13.79
C TYR A 52 -6.33 9.01 14.39
N PHE A 53 -7.19 8.03 14.64
CA PHE A 53 -8.47 8.21 15.32
C PHE A 53 -8.40 7.47 16.66
N PRO A 54 -8.09 8.15 17.78
CA PRO A 54 -8.12 7.50 19.09
C PRO A 54 -9.54 7.06 19.43
N ALA A 55 -9.66 5.95 20.16
CA ALA A 55 -10.95 5.54 20.70
C ALA A 55 -11.46 6.59 21.71
N THR A 56 -12.74 6.95 21.61
CA THR A 56 -13.40 7.81 22.61
C THR A 56 -13.47 7.05 23.94
N PRO A 57 -13.05 7.65 25.08
CA PRO A 57 -13.00 6.96 26.37
C PRO A 57 -14.34 6.42 26.90
N ASP A 58 -15.48 6.83 26.31
CA ASP A 58 -16.81 6.60 26.91
C ASP A 58 -17.59 5.39 26.35
N SER A 59 -17.02 4.63 25.41
CA SER A 59 -17.70 3.45 24.86
C SER A 59 -17.62 2.20 25.77
N ALA A 60 -16.89 2.29 26.89
CA ALA A 60 -16.68 1.18 27.84
C ALA A 60 -17.60 1.21 29.07
N ALA A 61 -18.30 2.32 29.35
CA ALA A 61 -19.10 2.51 30.56
C ALA A 61 -20.60 2.16 30.40
N GLY A 62 -20.97 1.46 29.32
CA GLY A 62 -22.38 1.24 28.94
C GLY A 62 -22.79 -0.22 28.73
N ARG A 63 -22.18 -1.20 29.44
CA ARG A 63 -22.73 -2.57 29.50
C ARG A 63 -22.84 -3.03 30.94
N SER A 64 -24.10 -3.24 31.32
CA SER A 64 -24.70 -3.90 32.51
C SER A 64 -24.40 -3.31 33.87
#